data_AF-A0A9R0ZFK2-F1
#
_entry.id   AF-A0A9R0ZFK2-F1
#
_cell.length_a   1.000
_cell.length_b   1.000
_cell.length_c   1.000
_cell.angle_alpha   90.00
_cell.angle_beta   90.00
_cell.angle_gamma   90.00
#
_symmetry.space_group_name_H-M   'P 1'
#
loop_
_entity.id
_entity.type
_entity.pdbx_description
1 polymer ?
#
loop_
_entity_poly.entity_id
_entity_poly.type
_entity_poly.pdbx_seq_one_letter_code
_entity_poly.pdbx_strand_id
1 'polypeptide(L)'
;MGSHMECSSDESSELSDADIDDYAEKAYTDLKSGKLVARFGADRFRCPFCPGKKKQDYRYNELLQHAIGVGASNRAAKVKANHQALASHLKTDHADAAGSLPPRQAEALINPPKPVQDQELFVWPWMGILANVPVEQTQRGGAIVMQQLAGYKPIRFNAVHCPDGGYTGFAIVRFNKDWIGFKDALGFHNTYKSHHLGKTDWEANKSDKYMFAWLAKEEDYKADDPVGKFLSENGDLKTVAELQQEMSRKTDTLITSLTSQISAKSKYLMELECKCNQMDLALQRAMEDNDSLDQRYNEEMRKMQSTAREHSLKIFHETDQLRKQLDEKENDIRRRSKQLSEIVAQTDMERRKLENERKKE
;
A
#
# COMPACT_ATOMS: atom_id res chain seq x y z
N MET A 1 -50.27 -20.58 32.82
CA MET A 1 -50.03 -21.03 31.43
C MET A 1 -48.97 -20.12 30.83
N GLY A 2 -47.71 -20.53 30.89
CA GLY A 2 -46.62 -19.91 30.15
C GLY A 2 -45.93 -21.03 29.39
N SER A 3 -46.27 -21.19 28.12
CA SER A 3 -45.65 -22.21 27.27
C SER A 3 -44.32 -21.66 26.79
N HIS A 4 -43.24 -22.19 27.35
CA HIS A 4 -41.88 -21.99 26.91
C HIS A 4 -41.75 -22.67 25.53
N MET A 5 -41.61 -21.87 24.48
CA MET A 5 -41.41 -22.36 23.11
C MET A 5 -39.92 -22.31 22.83
N GLU A 6 -39.26 -23.46 23.02
CA GLU A 6 -37.89 -23.68 22.57
C GLU A 6 -37.87 -23.67 21.05
N CYS A 7 -37.26 -22.65 20.45
CA CYS A 7 -37.11 -22.57 19.00
C CYS A 7 -35.81 -23.28 18.58
N SER A 8 -35.98 -24.59 18.39
CA SER A 8 -35.38 -25.47 17.37
C SER A 8 -34.25 -24.93 16.49
N SER A 9 -33.09 -25.59 16.66
CA SER A 9 -32.17 -26.13 15.65
C SER A 9 -31.68 -25.21 14.52
N ASP A 10 -30.41 -24.80 14.63
CA ASP A 10 -29.54 -24.51 13.49
C ASP A 10 -29.48 -25.76 12.58
N GLU A 11 -30.36 -25.82 11.58
CA GLU A 11 -30.14 -26.65 10.41
C GLU A 11 -28.99 -26.02 9.62
N SER A 12 -27.76 -26.35 10.01
CA SER A 12 -26.59 -26.14 9.17
C SER A 12 -26.75 -27.04 7.96
N SER A 13 -27.27 -26.49 6.86
CA SER A 13 -27.25 -27.16 5.56
C SER A 13 -25.85 -27.74 5.33
N GLU A 14 -25.74 -29.06 5.29
CA GLU A 14 -24.49 -29.74 4.97
C GLU A 14 -24.10 -29.33 3.54
N LEU A 15 -23.17 -28.38 3.44
CA LEU A 15 -22.55 -28.01 2.17
C LEU A 15 -21.91 -29.28 1.59
N SER A 16 -22.26 -29.62 0.35
CA SER A 16 -21.72 -30.79 -0.32
C SER A 16 -20.24 -30.59 -0.64
N ASP A 17 -19.48 -31.66 -0.83
CA ASP A 17 -18.05 -31.57 -1.21
C ASP A 17 -17.85 -30.78 -2.52
N ALA A 18 -18.85 -30.75 -3.41
CA ALA A 18 -18.81 -29.96 -4.65
C ALA A 18 -18.90 -28.43 -4.39
N ASP A 19 -19.61 -28.01 -3.34
CA ASP A 19 -19.68 -26.59 -2.96
C ASP A 19 -18.32 -26.07 -2.46
N ILE A 20 -17.52 -26.95 -1.83
CA ILE A 20 -16.21 -26.61 -1.28
C ILE A 20 -15.21 -26.23 -2.37
N ASP A 21 -15.18 -26.99 -3.46
CA ASP A 21 -14.28 -26.75 -4.60
C ASP A 21 -14.63 -25.43 -5.31
N ASP A 22 -15.92 -25.14 -5.51
CA ASP A 22 -16.37 -23.88 -6.10
C ASP A 22 -15.98 -22.66 -5.24
N TYR A 23 -16.11 -22.76 -3.91
CA TYR A 23 -15.64 -21.72 -3.00
C TYR A 23 -14.12 -21.55 -3.04
N ALA A 24 -13.36 -22.65 -3.17
CA ALA A 24 -11.91 -22.60 -3.24
C ALA A 24 -11.42 -21.95 -4.54
N GLU A 25 -12.02 -22.28 -5.68
CA GLU A 25 -11.72 -21.67 -6.98
C GLU A 25 -12.04 -20.16 -6.98
N LYS A 26 -13.19 -19.76 -6.43
CA LYS A 26 -13.53 -18.34 -6.27
C LYS A 26 -12.50 -17.60 -5.40
N ALA A 27 -12.11 -18.19 -4.27
CA ALA A 27 -11.10 -17.60 -3.41
C ALA A 27 -9.72 -17.50 -4.09
N TYR A 28 -9.35 -18.50 -4.90
CA TYR A 28 -8.09 -18.52 -5.65
C TYR A 28 -8.07 -17.45 -6.74
N THR A 29 -9.17 -17.29 -7.48
CA THR A 29 -9.31 -16.24 -8.51
C THR A 29 -9.30 -14.82 -7.91
N ASP A 30 -9.94 -14.60 -6.76
CA ASP A 30 -9.88 -13.33 -6.03
C ASP A 30 -8.45 -13.00 -5.55
N LEU A 31 -7.68 -13.99 -5.11
CA LEU A 31 -6.25 -13.82 -4.78
C LEU A 31 -5.42 -13.48 -6.02
N LYS A 32 -5.61 -14.24 -7.11
CA LYS A 32 -4.83 -14.11 -8.34
C LYS A 32 -5.08 -12.79 -9.08
N SER A 33 -6.31 -12.28 -9.02
CA SER A 33 -6.69 -10.98 -9.58
C SER A 33 -6.19 -9.79 -8.76
N GLY A 34 -5.69 -10.03 -7.54
CA GLY A 34 -5.25 -8.98 -6.61
C GLY A 34 -6.40 -8.30 -5.86
N LYS A 35 -7.64 -8.79 -5.99
CA LYS A 35 -8.78 -8.34 -5.17
C LYS A 35 -8.57 -8.69 -3.70
N LEU A 36 -7.91 -9.81 -3.42
CA LEU A 36 -7.42 -10.15 -2.08
C LEU A 36 -5.89 -10.24 -2.09
N VAL A 37 -5.23 -9.42 -1.27
CA VAL A 37 -3.76 -9.36 -1.23
C VAL A 37 -3.22 -10.18 -0.06
N ALA A 38 -2.33 -11.13 -0.34
CA ALA A 38 -1.65 -11.96 0.67
C ALA A 38 -0.16 -11.61 0.88
N ARG A 39 0.49 -10.99 -0.11
CA ARG A 39 1.93 -10.65 -0.11
C ARG A 39 2.13 -9.14 -0.08
N PHE A 40 2.94 -8.68 0.86
CA PHE A 40 3.24 -7.27 1.12
C PHE A 40 4.74 -7.04 1.00
N GLY A 41 5.24 -6.95 -0.23
CA GLY A 41 6.68 -6.88 -0.51
C GLY A 41 7.35 -8.25 -0.59
N ALA A 42 8.65 -8.31 -0.31
CA ALA A 42 9.46 -9.50 -0.56
C ALA A 42 9.20 -10.64 0.44
N ASP A 43 9.14 -10.32 1.74
CA ASP A 43 9.20 -11.29 2.85
C ASP A 43 8.04 -11.21 3.83
N ARG A 44 7.13 -10.23 3.69
CA ARG A 44 5.99 -10.02 4.59
C ARG A 44 4.70 -10.48 3.93
N PHE A 45 3.97 -11.32 4.64
CA PHE A 45 2.73 -11.92 4.17
C PHE A 45 1.65 -11.80 5.25
N ARG A 46 0.38 -11.74 4.83
CA ARG A 46 -0.79 -11.82 5.74
C ARG A 46 -1.85 -12.74 5.15
N CYS A 47 -2.62 -13.38 6.02
CA CYS A 47 -3.81 -14.13 5.61
C CYS A 47 -4.99 -13.16 5.41
N PRO A 48 -5.53 -13.00 4.19
CA PRO A 48 -6.68 -12.12 3.95
C PRO A 48 -7.94 -12.62 4.67
N PHE A 49 -8.09 -13.93 4.85
CA PHE A 49 -9.27 -14.57 5.42
C PHE A 49 -9.29 -14.60 6.97
N CYS A 50 -8.23 -14.17 7.63
CA CYS A 50 -8.12 -14.14 9.10
C CYS A 50 -7.82 -12.73 9.63
N PRO A 51 -8.67 -11.72 9.35
CA PRO A 51 -8.46 -10.37 9.86
C PRO A 51 -8.54 -10.36 11.40
N GLY A 52 -7.59 -9.69 12.07
CA GLY A 52 -7.66 -9.43 13.52
C GLY A 52 -6.96 -10.42 14.47
N LYS A 53 -6.17 -11.40 14.01
CA LYS A 53 -5.39 -12.29 14.90
C LYS A 53 -4.06 -11.68 15.36
N LYS A 54 -3.55 -12.12 16.54
CA LYS A 54 -2.35 -11.60 17.24
C LYS A 54 -1.04 -11.62 16.44
N LYS A 55 -0.83 -12.55 15.51
CA LYS A 55 0.25 -12.50 14.50
C LYS A 55 -0.39 -12.11 13.17
N GLN A 56 -0.14 -10.88 12.72
CA GLN A 56 -0.61 -10.42 11.41
C GLN A 56 0.46 -10.58 10.33
N ASP A 57 1.74 -10.40 10.69
CA ASP A 57 2.85 -10.52 9.75
C ASP A 57 3.46 -11.92 9.83
N TYR A 58 3.40 -12.63 8.71
CA TYR A 58 3.98 -13.94 8.51
C TYR A 58 5.15 -13.83 7.51
N ARG A 59 6.18 -14.65 7.70
CA ARG A 59 7.06 -15.04 6.58
C ARG A 59 6.34 -16.01 5.66
N TYR A 60 6.83 -16.16 4.43
CA TYR A 60 6.27 -17.09 3.43
C TYR A 60 5.95 -18.48 4.03
N ASN A 61 6.95 -19.13 4.64
CA ASN A 61 6.77 -20.47 5.23
C ASN A 61 5.77 -20.48 6.39
N GLU A 62 5.72 -19.41 7.21
CA GLU A 62 4.77 -19.33 8.32
C GLU A 62 3.34 -19.16 7.81
N LEU A 63 3.12 -18.34 6.76
CA LEU A 63 1.79 -18.17 6.17
C LEU A 63 1.34 -19.45 5.47
N LEU A 64 2.25 -20.10 4.75
CA LEU A 64 1.95 -21.35 4.06
C LEU A 64 1.52 -22.44 5.06
N GLN A 65 2.25 -22.60 6.16
CA GLN A 65 1.86 -23.55 7.23
C GLN A 65 0.54 -23.16 7.89
N HIS A 66 0.29 -21.87 8.10
CA HIS A 66 -1.00 -21.38 8.57
C HIS A 66 -2.15 -21.76 7.61
N ALA A 67 -2.00 -21.51 6.31
CA ALA A 67 -2.99 -21.80 5.30
C ALA A 67 -3.28 -23.31 5.20
N ILE A 68 -2.23 -24.15 5.16
CA ILE A 68 -2.37 -25.62 5.15
C ILE A 68 -3.06 -26.12 6.42
N GLY A 69 -2.61 -25.66 7.59
CA GLY A 69 -3.16 -26.09 8.87
C GLY A 69 -4.64 -25.73 9.05
N VAL A 70 -5.06 -24.56 8.58
CA VAL A 70 -6.47 -24.17 8.61
C VAL A 70 -7.29 -24.91 7.54
N GLY A 71 -6.74 -25.09 6.34
CA GLY A 71 -7.38 -25.84 5.26
C GLY A 71 -7.67 -27.30 5.60
N ALA A 72 -6.80 -27.92 6.42
CA ALA A 72 -6.96 -29.30 6.89
C ALA A 72 -7.75 -29.45 8.21
N SER A 73 -8.32 -28.36 8.75
CA SER A 73 -9.03 -28.37 10.04
C SER A 73 -10.51 -28.73 9.92
N ASN A 74 -11.16 -29.03 11.05
CA ASN A 74 -12.61 -29.26 11.16
C ASN A 74 -13.45 -27.97 11.22
N ARG A 75 -12.97 -26.89 10.59
CA ARG A 75 -13.72 -25.63 10.50
C ARG A 75 -14.81 -25.71 9.44
N ALA A 76 -15.70 -24.72 9.41
CA ALA A 76 -16.72 -24.58 8.38
C ALA A 76 -16.13 -24.71 6.97
N ALA A 77 -16.85 -25.40 6.08
CA ALA A 77 -16.45 -25.71 4.70
C ALA A 77 -15.85 -24.50 3.95
N LYS A 78 -16.54 -23.36 3.97
CA LYS A 78 -16.06 -22.11 3.35
C LYS A 78 -14.71 -21.62 3.91
N VAL A 79 -14.48 -21.79 5.21
CA VAL A 79 -13.20 -21.40 5.84
C VAL A 79 -12.08 -22.33 5.38
N LYS A 80 -12.35 -23.63 5.23
CA LYS A 80 -11.37 -24.59 4.71
C LYS A 80 -11.02 -24.27 3.26
N ALA A 81 -12.03 -24.09 2.40
CA ALA A 81 -11.89 -23.75 0.99
C ALA A 81 -11.01 -22.51 0.78
N ASN A 82 -11.29 -21.42 1.50
CA ASN A 82 -10.51 -20.18 1.42
C ASN A 82 -9.01 -20.38 1.78
N HIS A 83 -8.72 -21.20 2.79
CA HIS A 83 -7.33 -21.44 3.22
C HIS A 83 -6.62 -22.47 2.34
N GLN A 84 -7.34 -23.42 1.75
CA GLN A 84 -6.82 -24.30 0.69
C GLN A 84 -6.43 -23.47 -0.54
N ALA A 85 -7.30 -22.56 -0.98
CA ALA A 85 -7.02 -21.62 -2.07
C ALA A 85 -5.79 -20.75 -1.79
N LEU A 86 -5.67 -20.21 -0.57
CA LEU A 86 -4.50 -19.45 -0.14
C LEU A 86 -3.21 -20.29 -0.20
N ALA A 87 -3.25 -21.54 0.26
CA ALA A 87 -2.10 -22.42 0.22
C ALA A 87 -1.68 -22.74 -1.23
N SER A 88 -2.64 -22.95 -2.13
CA SER A 88 -2.38 -23.15 -3.55
C SER A 88 -1.75 -21.89 -4.18
N HIS A 89 -2.31 -20.71 -3.91
CA HIS A 89 -1.76 -19.44 -4.39
C HIS A 89 -0.33 -19.20 -3.91
N LEU A 90 -0.02 -19.49 -2.64
CA LEU A 90 1.34 -19.35 -2.12
C LEU A 90 2.33 -20.32 -2.79
N LYS A 91 1.91 -21.55 -3.09
CA LYS A 91 2.76 -22.55 -3.74
C LYS A 91 2.97 -22.28 -5.24
N THR A 92 1.96 -21.76 -5.92
CA THR A 92 1.99 -21.58 -7.38
C THR A 92 2.49 -20.19 -7.76
N ASP A 93 1.92 -19.15 -7.17
CA ASP A 93 2.08 -17.76 -7.62
C ASP A 93 3.10 -16.98 -6.78
N HIS A 94 3.54 -17.51 -5.63
CA HIS A 94 4.54 -16.91 -4.73
C HIS A 94 5.71 -17.84 -4.37
N ALA A 95 6.00 -18.85 -5.20
CA ALA A 95 7.07 -19.81 -4.97
C ALA A 95 8.47 -19.15 -4.88
N ASP A 96 8.68 -18.01 -5.55
CA ASP A 96 9.93 -17.23 -5.53
C ASP A 96 10.31 -16.76 -4.12
N ALA A 97 9.31 -16.55 -3.26
CA ALA A 97 9.51 -16.12 -1.89
C ALA A 97 10.11 -17.23 -0.99
N ALA A 98 10.09 -18.49 -1.44
CA ALA A 98 10.71 -19.60 -0.72
C ALA A 98 12.25 -19.55 -0.75
N GLY A 99 12.84 -18.97 -1.80
CA GLY A 99 14.30 -18.88 -2.00
C GLY A 99 14.93 -17.56 -1.54
N SER A 100 14.12 -16.56 -1.17
CA SER A 100 14.55 -15.21 -0.83
C SER A 100 14.86 -15.07 0.66
N LEU A 101 15.89 -15.75 1.16
CA LEU A 101 16.45 -15.50 2.49
C LEU A 101 17.92 -15.11 2.36
N PRO A 102 18.33 -13.88 2.74
CA PRO A 102 19.72 -13.62 3.00
C PRO A 102 20.16 -14.51 4.17
N PRO A 103 21.32 -15.19 4.09
CA PRO A 103 21.99 -15.69 5.28
C PRO A 103 22.17 -14.52 6.24
N ARG A 104 21.96 -14.76 7.53
CA ARG A 104 22.34 -13.84 8.60
C ARG A 104 23.84 -13.58 8.44
N GLN A 105 24.20 -12.50 7.75
CA GLN A 105 25.60 -12.12 7.59
C GLN A 105 26.06 -11.63 8.96
N ALA A 106 26.96 -12.40 9.57
CA ALA A 106 27.74 -11.94 10.70
C ALA A 106 28.50 -10.70 10.25
N GLU A 107 28.27 -9.57 10.91
CA GLU A 107 29.04 -8.36 10.71
C GLU A 107 30.51 -8.68 10.99
N ALA A 108 31.31 -8.74 9.93
CA ALA A 108 32.75 -8.76 10.04
C ALA A 108 33.17 -7.43 10.66
N LEU A 109 33.69 -7.50 11.88
CA LEU A 109 34.40 -6.41 12.54
C LEU A 109 35.57 -5.97 11.66
N ILE A 110 35.36 -4.91 10.88
CA ILE A 110 36.44 -4.20 10.21
C ILE A 110 37.14 -3.38 11.30
N ASN A 111 38.27 -3.90 11.78
CA ASN A 111 39.17 -3.12 12.62
C ASN A 111 39.61 -1.85 11.86
N PRO A 112 39.45 -0.65 12.41
CA PRO A 112 40.04 0.54 11.81
C PRO A 112 41.57 0.45 11.90
N PRO A 113 42.32 0.84 10.85
CA PRO A 113 43.77 0.95 10.94
C PRO A 113 44.14 2.04 11.95
N LYS A 114 45.20 1.79 12.73
CA LYS A 114 45.84 2.80 13.58
C LYS A 114 46.18 4.05 12.75
N PRO A 115 45.98 5.27 13.29
CA PRO A 115 46.39 6.49 12.60
C PRO A 115 47.92 6.54 12.53
N VAL A 116 48.44 6.58 11.30
CA VAL A 116 49.85 6.81 11.02
C VAL A 116 50.05 8.32 10.85
N GLN A 117 51.07 8.80 11.57
CA GLN A 117 51.80 10.07 11.59
C GLN A 117 51.49 11.12 10.50
N ASP A 118 51.36 12.37 10.97
CA ASP A 118 51.26 13.66 10.25
C ASP A 118 50.12 13.75 9.22
N GLN A 119 48.92 14.05 9.71
CA GLN A 119 47.78 14.35 8.85
C GLN A 119 47.96 15.74 8.24
N GLU A 120 48.32 15.77 6.97
CA GLU A 120 48.41 16.99 6.18
C GLU A 120 47.08 17.77 6.22
N LEU A 121 47.16 19.00 6.73
CA LEU A 121 46.06 19.94 6.83
C LEU A 121 46.01 20.82 5.59
N PHE A 122 44.83 20.88 4.98
CA PHE A 122 44.54 21.72 3.84
C PHE A 122 43.57 22.82 4.24
N VAL A 123 43.64 23.95 3.56
CA VAL A 123 42.58 24.96 3.69
C VAL A 123 41.33 24.47 2.97
N TRP A 124 40.21 24.44 3.69
CA TRP A 124 38.88 24.09 3.22
C TRP A 124 37.97 25.32 3.25
N PRO A 125 37.29 25.70 2.16
CA PRO A 125 37.31 25.10 0.81
C PRO A 125 38.70 25.07 0.18
N TRP A 126 38.93 24.13 -0.74
CA TRP A 126 40.23 24.00 -1.41
C TRP A 126 40.63 25.33 -2.08
N MET A 127 41.77 25.87 -1.68
CA MET A 127 42.30 27.14 -2.17
C MET A 127 43.71 26.96 -2.72
N GLY A 128 43.93 27.38 -3.96
CA GLY A 128 45.24 27.49 -4.58
C GLY A 128 45.79 28.91 -4.44
N ILE A 129 47.06 29.02 -4.11
CA ILE A 129 47.81 30.28 -4.05
C ILE A 129 48.55 30.45 -5.37
N LEU A 130 48.48 31.66 -5.92
CA LEU A 130 49.23 32.11 -7.08
C LEU A 130 50.15 33.26 -6.63
N ALA A 131 51.43 33.15 -6.92
CA ALA A 131 52.42 34.19 -6.70
C ALA A 131 52.89 34.79 -8.03
N ASN A 132 53.36 36.05 -7.98
CA ASN A 132 53.83 36.83 -9.14
C ASN A 132 52.74 37.05 -10.20
N VAL A 133 51.50 37.29 -9.75
CA VAL A 133 50.40 37.62 -10.66
C VAL A 133 50.48 39.11 -11.00
N PRO A 134 50.57 39.51 -12.29
CA PRO A 134 50.61 40.92 -12.66
C PRO A 134 49.32 41.66 -12.32
N VAL A 135 49.41 42.92 -11.90
CA VAL A 135 48.23 43.71 -11.48
C VAL A 135 47.19 43.84 -12.59
N GLU A 136 47.63 43.92 -13.85
CA GLU A 136 46.76 43.99 -15.03
C GLU A 136 45.92 42.73 -15.20
N GLN A 137 46.44 41.58 -14.77
CA GLN A 137 45.75 40.29 -14.86
C GLN A 137 44.74 40.06 -13.73
N THR A 138 44.71 40.93 -12.71
CA THR A 138 43.72 40.86 -11.62
C THR A 138 42.38 41.50 -11.99
N GLN A 139 42.33 42.29 -13.07
CA GLN A 139 41.14 43.00 -13.52
C GLN A 139 40.01 42.03 -13.89
N ARG A 140 38.76 42.54 -13.82
CA ARG A 140 37.54 41.77 -14.11
C ARG A 140 37.47 40.44 -13.34
N GLY A 141 37.93 40.45 -12.09
CA GLY A 141 37.95 39.25 -11.25
C GLY A 141 38.92 38.18 -11.74
N GLY A 142 40.06 38.57 -12.31
CA GLY A 142 41.08 37.63 -12.77
C GLY A 142 40.70 36.85 -14.02
N ALA A 143 39.86 37.39 -14.91
CA ALA A 143 39.32 36.66 -16.06
C ALA A 143 40.39 36.00 -16.94
N ILE A 144 41.53 36.68 -17.14
CA ILE A 144 42.68 36.14 -17.91
C ILE A 144 43.28 34.93 -17.19
N VAL A 145 43.52 35.05 -15.88
CA VAL A 145 44.08 33.97 -15.05
C VAL A 145 43.11 32.79 -14.98
N MET A 146 41.82 33.05 -14.78
CA MET A 146 40.79 32.02 -14.78
C MET A 146 40.69 31.28 -16.11
N GLN A 147 40.89 31.97 -17.24
CA GLN A 147 40.95 31.35 -18.57
C GLN A 147 42.20 30.47 -18.73
N GLN A 148 43.36 30.92 -18.25
CA GLN A 148 44.60 30.12 -18.27
C GLN A 148 44.47 28.86 -17.40
N LEU A 149 43.75 28.97 -16.28
CA LEU A 149 43.53 27.88 -15.33
C LEU A 149 42.26 27.05 -15.64
N ALA A 150 41.61 27.26 -16.78
CA ALA A 150 40.34 26.60 -17.12
C ALA A 150 40.42 25.06 -17.06
N GLY A 151 41.60 24.48 -17.35
CA GLY A 151 41.85 23.04 -17.24
C GLY A 151 41.70 22.48 -15.82
N TYR A 152 41.87 23.32 -14.80
CA TYR A 152 41.71 22.97 -13.38
C TYR A 152 40.37 23.43 -12.80
N LYS A 153 39.50 24.03 -13.61
CA LYS A 153 38.13 24.42 -13.22
C LYS A 153 38.03 25.19 -11.88
N PRO A 154 38.85 26.22 -11.63
CA PRO A 154 38.64 27.08 -10.48
C PRO A 154 37.27 27.76 -10.58
N ILE A 155 36.60 27.95 -9.44
CA ILE A 155 35.26 28.56 -9.36
C ILE A 155 35.31 30.04 -8.99
N ARG A 156 36.43 30.52 -8.44
CA ARG A 156 36.58 31.92 -8.02
C ARG A 156 38.04 32.34 -8.00
N PHE A 157 38.29 33.59 -8.33
CA PHE A 157 39.58 34.25 -8.19
C PHE A 157 39.47 35.44 -7.24
N ASN A 158 40.50 35.65 -6.43
CA ASN A 158 40.59 36.74 -5.46
C ASN A 158 42.02 37.29 -5.43
N ALA A 159 42.22 38.55 -5.84
CA ALA A 159 43.48 39.24 -5.65
C ALA A 159 43.68 39.60 -4.16
N VAL A 160 44.86 39.30 -3.61
CA VAL A 160 45.18 39.57 -2.20
C VAL A 160 45.76 40.97 -2.07
N HIS A 161 45.22 41.75 -1.14
CA HIS A 161 45.64 43.13 -0.88
C HIS A 161 46.10 43.28 0.57
N CYS A 162 47.08 44.15 0.79
CA CYS A 162 47.48 44.60 2.11
C CYS A 162 46.36 45.45 2.76
N PRO A 163 46.39 45.62 4.10
CA PRO A 163 45.42 46.46 4.81
C PRO A 163 45.38 47.92 4.35
N ASP A 164 46.46 48.43 3.77
CA ASP A 164 46.58 49.77 3.18
C ASP A 164 46.00 49.86 1.75
N GLY A 165 45.49 48.75 1.22
CA GLY A 165 44.91 48.65 -0.13
C GLY A 165 45.91 48.32 -1.23
N GLY A 166 47.20 48.16 -0.92
CA GLY A 166 48.23 47.78 -1.89
C GLY A 166 48.06 46.34 -2.38
N TYR A 167 48.16 46.11 -3.68
CA TYR A 167 48.14 44.75 -4.23
C TYR A 167 49.45 44.01 -3.89
N THR A 168 49.34 42.78 -3.41
CA THR A 168 50.48 42.01 -2.87
C THR A 168 51.29 41.24 -3.91
N GLY A 169 50.80 41.15 -5.15
CA GLY A 169 51.34 40.23 -6.16
C GLY A 169 50.84 38.78 -6.03
N PHE A 170 50.00 38.50 -5.01
CA PHE A 170 49.39 37.20 -4.81
C PHE A 170 47.90 37.19 -5.19
N ALA A 171 47.43 36.03 -5.60
CA ALA A 171 46.01 35.78 -5.79
C ALA A 171 45.64 34.39 -5.28
N ILE A 172 44.37 34.23 -4.93
CA ILE A 172 43.79 32.98 -4.45
C ILE A 172 42.74 32.51 -5.44
N VAL A 173 42.87 31.27 -5.88
CA VAL A 173 41.85 30.57 -6.66
C VAL A 173 41.14 29.56 -5.77
N ARG A 174 39.81 29.51 -5.83
CA ARG A 174 39.00 28.55 -5.08
C ARG A 174 38.52 27.45 -6.00
N PHE A 175 38.43 26.24 -5.49
CA PHE A 175 37.84 25.09 -6.18
C PHE A 175 36.52 24.66 -5.51
N ASN A 176 35.81 23.73 -6.15
CA ASN A 176 34.55 23.20 -5.63
C ASN A 176 34.70 22.61 -4.23
N LYS A 177 33.66 22.75 -3.40
CA LYS A 177 33.61 22.22 -2.02
C LYS A 177 33.25 20.73 -2.00
N ASP A 178 33.96 19.92 -2.76
CA ASP A 178 33.77 18.47 -2.87
C ASP A 178 35.06 17.73 -3.27
N TRP A 179 34.97 16.40 -3.45
CA TRP A 179 36.11 15.58 -3.87
C TRP A 179 36.56 15.82 -5.31
N ILE A 180 35.67 16.36 -6.16
CA ILE A 180 36.03 16.74 -7.53
C ILE A 180 36.91 18.00 -7.47
N GLY A 181 36.51 18.99 -6.67
CA GLY A 181 37.31 20.18 -6.39
C GLY A 181 38.65 19.84 -5.74
N PHE A 182 38.73 18.82 -4.89
CA PHE A 182 40.01 18.36 -4.35
C PHE A 182 40.94 17.82 -5.44
N LYS A 183 40.40 16.96 -6.32
CA LYS A 183 41.12 16.41 -7.47
C LYS A 183 41.61 17.54 -8.39
N ASP A 184 40.75 18.50 -8.69
CA ASP A 184 41.06 19.64 -9.54
C ASP A 184 42.17 20.52 -8.91
N ALA A 185 42.07 20.79 -7.61
CA ALA A 185 43.06 21.56 -6.85
C ALA A 185 44.42 20.85 -6.73
N LEU A 186 44.41 19.51 -6.57
CA LEU A 186 45.63 18.68 -6.62
C LEU A 186 46.24 18.67 -8.02
N GLY A 187 45.42 18.61 -9.08
CA GLY A 187 45.89 18.74 -10.46
C GLY A 187 46.61 20.06 -10.69
N PHE A 188 46.04 21.16 -10.21
CA PHE A 188 46.65 22.48 -10.20
C PHE A 188 48.01 22.49 -9.49
N HIS A 189 48.07 22.00 -8.25
CA HIS A 189 49.32 21.96 -7.47
C HIS A 189 50.40 21.10 -8.13
N ASN A 190 50.04 19.89 -8.56
CA ASN A 190 50.99 18.94 -9.12
C ASN A 190 51.55 19.40 -10.46
N THR A 191 50.76 20.05 -11.32
CA THR A 191 51.26 20.56 -12.60
C THR A 191 52.27 21.68 -12.40
N TYR A 192 52.01 22.65 -11.52
CA TYR A 192 52.98 23.72 -11.26
C TYR A 192 54.25 23.18 -10.61
N LYS A 193 54.10 22.23 -9.66
CA LYS A 193 55.23 21.53 -9.05
C LYS A 193 56.07 20.76 -10.09
N SER A 194 55.46 20.09 -11.06
CA SER A 194 56.20 19.33 -12.09
C SER A 194 56.99 20.22 -13.06
N HIS A 195 56.61 21.50 -13.19
CA HIS A 195 57.30 22.49 -14.02
C HIS A 195 58.34 23.31 -13.25
N HIS A 196 58.64 22.95 -12.00
CA HIS A 196 59.50 23.73 -11.09
C HIS A 196 58.97 25.15 -10.84
N LEU A 197 57.64 25.27 -10.74
CA LEU A 197 56.92 26.51 -10.44
C LEU A 197 56.07 26.35 -9.17
N GLY A 198 56.51 25.51 -8.23
CA GLY A 198 55.86 25.31 -6.93
C GLY A 198 56.35 26.29 -5.85
N LYS A 199 55.79 26.17 -4.64
CA LYS A 199 56.17 26.99 -3.47
C LYS A 199 57.68 27.00 -3.20
N THR A 200 58.29 25.81 -3.15
CA THR A 200 59.72 25.66 -2.87
C THR A 200 60.58 26.32 -3.93
N ASP A 201 60.16 26.28 -5.19
CA ASP A 201 60.88 26.91 -6.30
C ASP A 201 60.75 28.45 -6.23
N TRP A 202 59.58 28.96 -5.84
CA TRP A 202 59.33 30.39 -5.62
C TRP A 202 60.19 30.94 -4.47
N GLU A 203 60.28 30.20 -3.36
CA GLU A 203 61.11 30.58 -2.21
C GLU A 203 62.61 30.57 -2.54
N ALA A 204 63.05 29.60 -3.34
CA ALA A 204 64.44 29.47 -3.77
C ALA A 204 64.83 30.45 -4.89
N ASN A 205 63.89 30.81 -5.76
CA ASN A 205 64.10 31.62 -6.95
C ASN A 205 63.01 32.68 -7.08
N LYS A 206 63.27 33.87 -6.51
CA LYS A 206 62.39 35.05 -6.59
C LYS A 206 62.45 35.70 -7.98
N SER A 207 62.22 34.92 -9.03
CA SER A 207 62.17 35.39 -10.41
C SER A 207 60.78 35.96 -10.70
N ASP A 208 60.71 37.24 -11.05
CA ASP A 208 59.46 37.92 -11.40
C ASP A 208 58.91 37.52 -12.79
N LYS A 209 59.59 36.61 -13.49
CA LYS A 209 59.27 36.25 -14.88
C LYS A 209 58.12 35.24 -15.00
N TYR A 210 57.93 34.39 -14.01
CA TYR A 210 56.96 33.29 -14.07
C TYR A 210 55.99 33.35 -12.88
N MET A 211 54.76 32.89 -13.12
CA MET A 211 53.75 32.71 -12.09
C MET A 211 53.99 31.36 -11.39
N PHE A 212 53.98 31.37 -10.06
CA PHE A 212 54.15 30.18 -9.24
C PHE A 212 52.84 29.82 -8.58
N ALA A 213 52.64 28.53 -8.31
CA ALA A 213 51.39 28.09 -7.73
C ALA A 213 51.48 26.85 -6.85
N TRP A 214 50.65 26.81 -5.82
CA TRP A 214 50.52 25.66 -4.93
C TRP A 214 49.15 25.60 -4.26
N LEU A 215 48.79 24.43 -3.73
CA LEU A 215 47.61 24.26 -2.90
C LEU A 215 47.93 24.78 -1.49
N ALA A 216 47.03 25.58 -0.92
CA ALA A 216 47.20 26.15 0.41
C ALA A 216 47.12 25.08 1.50
N LYS A 217 48.13 25.08 2.38
CA LYS A 217 48.25 24.17 3.51
C LYS A 217 48.33 24.94 4.83
N GLU A 218 48.52 24.22 5.93
CA GLU A 218 48.64 24.76 7.28
C GLU A 218 49.65 25.92 7.40
N GLU A 219 50.82 25.79 6.80
CA GLU A 219 51.86 26.84 6.83
C GLU A 219 51.37 28.15 6.21
N ASP A 220 50.70 28.07 5.05
CA ASP A 220 50.21 29.26 4.34
C ASP A 220 49.05 29.89 5.11
N TYR A 221 48.19 29.07 5.72
CA TYR A 221 47.06 29.51 6.53
C TYR A 221 47.49 30.24 7.81
N LYS A 222 48.56 29.76 8.45
CA LYS A 222 49.08 30.30 9.72
C LYS A 222 50.10 31.43 9.53
N ALA A 223 50.47 31.75 8.30
CA ALA A 223 51.41 32.83 8.01
C ALA A 223 50.86 34.18 8.46
N ASP A 224 51.70 34.99 9.12
CA ASP A 224 51.37 36.37 9.51
C ASP A 224 51.60 37.33 8.34
N ASP A 225 50.88 37.10 7.25
CA ASP A 225 50.91 37.89 6.04
C ASP A 225 49.49 38.08 5.46
N PRO A 226 49.31 38.96 4.46
CA PRO A 226 47.98 39.17 3.86
C PRO A 226 47.36 37.90 3.24
N VAL A 227 48.16 36.94 2.79
CA VAL A 227 47.68 35.67 2.22
C VAL A 227 47.13 34.77 3.33
N GLY A 228 47.89 34.56 4.42
CA GLY A 228 47.44 33.79 5.57
C GLY A 228 46.21 34.40 6.23
N LYS A 229 46.16 35.73 6.37
CA LYS A 229 44.96 36.44 6.83
C LYS A 229 43.76 36.16 5.90
N PHE A 230 43.92 36.28 4.59
CA PHE A 230 42.84 35.97 3.64
C PHE A 230 42.37 34.53 3.75
N LEU A 231 43.28 33.55 3.86
CA LEU A 231 42.94 32.14 3.98
C LEU A 231 42.15 31.87 5.28
N SER A 232 42.58 32.44 6.40
CA SER A 232 41.90 32.29 7.70
C SER A 232 40.51 32.92 7.76
N GLU A 233 40.29 34.04 7.08
CA GLU A 233 38.96 34.69 6.99
C GLU A 233 37.99 33.95 6.06
N ASN A 234 38.49 33.07 5.18
CA ASN A 234 37.71 32.48 4.09
C ASN A 234 37.69 30.94 4.07
N GLY A 235 38.35 30.29 5.01
CA GLY A 235 38.41 28.84 5.13
C GLY A 235 38.87 28.37 6.51
N ASP A 236 38.79 27.06 6.70
CA ASP A 236 39.21 26.34 7.90
C ASP A 236 40.32 25.35 7.53
N LEU A 237 41.21 25.02 8.47
CA LEU A 237 42.13 23.89 8.27
C LEU A 237 41.41 22.58 8.54
N LYS A 238 41.45 21.67 7.55
CA LYS A 238 40.87 20.33 7.67
C LYS A 238 41.76 19.26 7.08
N THR A 239 41.71 18.07 7.67
CA THR A 239 42.36 16.89 7.09
C THR A 239 41.43 16.21 6.09
N VAL A 240 42.00 15.44 5.16
CA VAL A 240 41.21 14.59 4.23
C VAL A 240 40.33 13.61 5.01
N ALA A 241 40.83 13.07 6.14
CA ALA A 241 40.10 12.13 6.98
C ALA A 241 38.87 12.79 7.66
N GLU A 242 39.03 14.00 8.19
CA GLU A 242 37.93 14.76 8.79
C GLU A 242 36.83 15.07 7.78
N LEU A 243 37.22 15.54 6.58
CA LEU A 243 36.27 15.83 5.50
C LEU A 243 35.54 14.57 5.02
N GLN A 244 36.26 13.45 4.89
CA GLN A 244 35.66 12.17 4.54
C GLN A 244 34.63 11.73 5.59
N GLN A 245 34.99 11.80 6.86
CA GLN A 245 34.09 11.45 7.95
C GLN A 245 32.86 12.37 8.01
N GLU A 246 33.03 13.68 7.84
CA GLU A 246 31.92 14.64 7.84
C GLU A 246 30.94 14.37 6.68
N MET A 247 31.47 14.14 5.47
CA MET A 247 30.67 13.85 4.28
C MET A 247 29.96 12.49 4.41
N SER A 248 30.66 11.45 4.86
CA SER A 248 30.06 10.14 5.14
C SER A 248 28.94 10.24 6.17
N ARG A 249 29.16 10.93 7.30
CA ARG A 249 28.15 11.12 8.34
C ARG A 249 26.90 11.83 7.81
N LYS A 250 27.06 12.86 6.97
CA LYS A 250 25.93 13.56 6.34
C LYS A 250 25.14 12.63 5.42
N THR A 251 25.83 11.85 4.60
CA THR A 251 25.21 10.84 3.72
C THR A 251 24.48 9.77 4.53
N ASP A 252 25.11 9.21 5.56
CA ASP A 252 24.52 8.16 6.41
C ASP A 252 23.28 8.67 7.16
N THR A 253 23.30 9.92 7.62
CA THR A 253 22.13 10.56 8.24
C THR A 253 20.98 10.69 7.25
N LEU A 254 21.27 11.09 6.01
CA LEU A 254 20.26 11.19 4.94
C LEU A 254 19.70 9.82 4.59
N ILE A 255 20.56 8.81 4.40
CA ILE A 255 20.15 7.42 4.13
C ILE A 255 19.25 6.93 5.25
N THR A 256 19.65 7.09 6.51
CA THR A 256 18.86 6.66 7.69
C THR A 256 17.48 7.32 7.71
N SER A 257 17.41 8.63 7.46
CA SER A 257 16.14 9.37 7.38
C SER A 257 15.24 8.87 6.25
N LEU A 258 15.80 8.67 5.04
CA LEU A 258 15.06 8.16 3.89
C LEU A 258 14.59 6.73 4.11
N THR A 259 15.44 5.85 4.64
CA THR A 259 15.07 4.47 5.00
C THR A 259 13.93 4.46 6.00
N SER A 260 13.98 5.31 7.04
CA SER A 260 12.89 5.43 8.01
C SER A 260 11.58 5.88 7.36
N GLN A 261 11.63 6.85 6.43
CA GLN A 261 10.43 7.30 5.70
C GLN A 261 9.87 6.21 4.78
N ILE A 262 10.73 5.47 4.07
CA ILE A 262 10.32 4.34 3.23
C ILE A 262 9.64 3.28 4.10
N SER A 263 10.26 2.88 5.21
CA SER A 263 9.68 1.89 6.12
C SER A 263 8.32 2.34 6.67
N ALA A 264 8.17 3.61 7.05
CA ALA A 264 6.89 4.16 7.53
C ALA A 264 5.81 4.13 6.44
N LYS A 265 6.13 4.58 5.21
CA LYS A 265 5.19 4.56 4.09
C LYS A 265 4.81 3.15 3.66
N SER A 266 5.77 2.22 3.60
CA SER A 266 5.52 0.81 3.30
C SER A 266 4.61 0.17 4.35
N LYS A 267 4.79 0.49 5.64
CA LYS A 267 3.89 0.03 6.70
C LYS A 267 2.47 0.57 6.51
N TYR A 268 2.33 1.85 6.18
CA TYR A 268 1.03 2.46 5.95
C TYR A 268 0.28 1.86 4.75
N LEU A 269 0.98 1.63 3.63
CA LEU A 269 0.40 0.97 2.45
C LEU A 269 -0.14 -0.42 2.79
N MET A 270 0.65 -1.21 3.53
CA MET A 270 0.25 -2.53 4.01
C MET A 270 -1.00 -2.48 4.90
N GLU A 271 -1.13 -1.47 5.77
CA GLU A 271 -2.32 -1.27 6.59
C GLU A 271 -3.55 -0.92 5.73
N LEU A 272 -3.40 -0.10 4.69
CA LEU A 272 -4.48 0.24 3.76
C LEU A 272 -4.95 -0.97 2.97
N GLU A 273 -4.03 -1.73 2.38
CA GLU A 273 -4.36 -2.95 1.63
C GLU A 273 -5.06 -3.99 2.54
N CYS A 274 -4.63 -4.11 3.80
CA CYS A 274 -5.31 -4.97 4.76
C CYS A 274 -6.75 -4.50 5.07
N LYS A 275 -6.99 -3.18 5.13
CA LYS A 275 -8.34 -2.62 5.27
C LYS A 275 -9.19 -2.87 4.02
N CYS A 276 -8.62 -2.77 2.82
CA CYS A 276 -9.31 -3.11 1.58
C CYS A 276 -9.77 -4.57 1.58
N ASN A 277 -8.86 -5.51 1.87
CA ASN A 277 -9.21 -6.94 2.01
C ASN A 277 -10.36 -7.15 3.01
N GLN A 278 -10.33 -6.47 4.16
CA GLN A 278 -11.39 -6.57 5.17
C GLN A 278 -12.73 -6.06 4.64
N MET A 279 -12.71 -4.93 3.93
CA MET A 279 -13.90 -4.31 3.34
C MET A 279 -14.48 -5.18 2.24
N ASP A 280 -13.66 -5.74 1.36
CA ASP A 280 -14.11 -6.63 0.27
C ASP A 280 -14.76 -7.90 0.81
N LEU A 281 -14.16 -8.51 1.84
CA LEU A 281 -14.74 -9.69 2.51
C LEU A 281 -16.01 -9.34 3.31
N ALA A 282 -16.13 -8.14 3.84
CA ALA A 282 -17.35 -7.68 4.50
C ALA A 282 -18.47 -7.42 3.47
N LEU A 283 -18.14 -6.79 2.35
CA LEU A 283 -19.05 -6.54 1.24
C LEU A 283 -19.57 -7.84 0.64
N GLN A 284 -18.69 -8.81 0.39
CA GLN A 284 -19.11 -10.11 -0.13
C GLN A 284 -20.10 -10.82 0.81
N ARG A 285 -19.86 -10.78 2.13
CA ARG A 285 -20.81 -11.35 3.10
C ARG A 285 -22.16 -10.65 3.06
N ALA A 286 -22.16 -9.33 3.01
CA ALA A 286 -23.40 -8.55 2.92
C ALA A 286 -24.20 -8.84 1.64
N MET A 287 -23.51 -9.06 0.51
CA MET A 287 -24.15 -9.46 -0.74
C MET A 287 -24.79 -10.85 -0.63
N GLU A 288 -24.07 -11.83 -0.08
CA GLU A 288 -24.58 -13.19 0.12
C GLU A 288 -25.79 -13.21 1.08
N ASP A 289 -25.75 -12.41 2.15
CA ASP A 289 -26.87 -12.25 3.09
C ASP A 289 -28.10 -11.63 2.39
N ASN A 290 -27.89 -10.64 1.52
CA ASN A 290 -28.95 -10.02 0.75
C ASN A 290 -29.60 -11.01 -0.24
N ASP A 291 -28.78 -11.77 -0.98
CA ASP A 291 -29.29 -12.79 -1.90
C ASP A 291 -30.10 -13.87 -1.16
N SER A 292 -29.65 -14.28 0.04
CA SER A 292 -30.39 -15.21 0.90
C SER A 292 -31.73 -14.65 1.39
N LEU A 293 -31.78 -13.35 1.72
CA LEU A 293 -33.02 -12.68 2.10
C LEU A 293 -33.99 -12.60 0.92
N ASP A 294 -33.51 -12.24 -0.26
CA ASP A 294 -34.32 -12.17 -1.48
C ASP A 294 -34.90 -13.54 -1.86
N GLN A 295 -34.11 -14.61 -1.72
CA GLN A 295 -34.59 -15.97 -1.95
C GLN A 295 -35.71 -16.36 -0.96
N ARG A 296 -35.51 -16.10 0.34
CA ARG A 296 -36.52 -16.38 1.38
C ARG A 296 -37.79 -15.58 1.16
N TYR A 297 -37.66 -14.29 0.87
CA TYR A 297 -38.81 -13.42 0.58
C TYR A 297 -39.62 -13.95 -0.60
N ASN A 298 -38.95 -14.28 -1.71
CA ASN A 298 -39.62 -14.80 -2.91
C ASN A 298 -40.33 -16.13 -2.65
N GLU A 299 -39.73 -17.01 -1.83
CA GLU A 299 -40.34 -18.28 -1.48
C GLU A 299 -41.60 -18.11 -0.61
N GLU A 300 -41.54 -17.24 0.40
CA GLU A 300 -42.73 -16.93 1.22
C GLU A 300 -43.84 -16.28 0.40
N MET A 301 -43.48 -15.41 -0.56
CA MET A 301 -44.45 -14.85 -1.50
C MET A 301 -45.11 -15.92 -2.37
N ARG A 302 -44.36 -16.92 -2.86
CA ARG A 302 -44.95 -18.05 -3.62
C ARG A 302 -45.89 -18.88 -2.76
N LYS A 303 -45.49 -19.24 -1.54
CA LYS A 303 -46.34 -19.99 -0.60
C LYS A 303 -47.64 -19.26 -0.31
N MET A 304 -47.57 -17.97 0.02
CA MET A 304 -48.74 -17.13 0.30
C MET A 304 -49.70 -17.10 -0.89
N GLN A 305 -49.18 -16.95 -2.12
CA GLN A 305 -50.00 -17.00 -3.33
C GLN A 305 -50.63 -18.38 -3.57
N SER A 306 -49.89 -19.47 -3.32
CA SER A 306 -50.43 -20.83 -3.44
C SER A 306 -51.58 -21.05 -2.45
N THR A 307 -51.36 -20.71 -1.17
CA THR A 307 -52.38 -20.86 -0.13
C THR A 307 -53.63 -20.02 -0.42
N ALA A 308 -53.47 -18.77 -0.91
CA ALA A 308 -54.60 -17.93 -1.30
C ALA A 308 -55.39 -18.52 -2.48
N ARG A 309 -54.70 -19.11 -3.48
CA ARG A 309 -55.34 -19.78 -4.62
C ARG A 309 -56.09 -21.03 -4.19
N GLU A 310 -55.48 -21.87 -3.37
CA GLU A 310 -56.11 -23.07 -2.82
C GLU A 310 -57.37 -22.75 -2.02
N HIS A 311 -57.28 -21.74 -1.14
CA HIS A 311 -58.43 -21.25 -0.39
C HIS A 311 -59.56 -20.75 -1.31
N SER A 312 -59.21 -19.99 -2.36
CA SER A 312 -60.20 -19.51 -3.34
C SER A 312 -60.87 -20.66 -4.08
N LEU A 313 -60.10 -21.66 -4.53
CA LEU A 313 -60.63 -22.85 -5.20
C LEU A 313 -61.58 -23.65 -4.30
N LYS A 314 -61.25 -23.77 -3.01
CA LYS A 314 -62.12 -24.42 -2.03
C LYS A 314 -63.45 -23.68 -1.88
N ILE A 315 -63.43 -22.36 -1.76
CA ILE A 315 -64.65 -21.53 -1.72
C ILE A 315 -65.50 -21.73 -2.97
N PHE A 316 -64.88 -21.72 -4.16
CA PHE A 316 -65.61 -21.96 -5.40
C PHE A 316 -66.28 -23.34 -5.43
N HIS A 317 -65.58 -24.37 -4.98
CA HIS A 317 -66.12 -25.72 -4.91
C HIS A 317 -67.30 -25.83 -3.94
N GLU A 318 -67.17 -25.28 -2.73
CA GLU A 318 -68.24 -25.23 -1.74
C GLU A 318 -69.45 -24.43 -2.24
N THR A 319 -69.22 -23.31 -2.93
CA THR A 319 -70.27 -22.49 -3.53
C THR A 319 -71.06 -23.25 -4.60
N ASP A 320 -70.38 -24.03 -5.46
CA ASP A 320 -71.03 -24.86 -6.49
C ASP A 320 -71.88 -25.98 -5.86
N GLN A 321 -71.37 -26.62 -4.81
CA GLN A 321 -72.13 -27.64 -4.07
C GLN A 321 -73.40 -27.06 -3.44
N LEU A 322 -73.29 -25.91 -2.77
CA LEU A 322 -74.44 -25.23 -2.17
C LEU A 322 -75.46 -24.81 -3.22
N ARG A 323 -75.01 -24.35 -4.39
CA ARG A 323 -75.90 -24.00 -5.50
C ARG A 323 -76.69 -25.20 -6.00
N LYS A 324 -76.05 -26.36 -6.18
CA LYS A 324 -76.73 -27.62 -6.55
C LYS A 324 -77.77 -28.03 -5.51
N GLN A 325 -77.43 -27.96 -4.22
CA GLN A 325 -78.38 -28.25 -3.14
C GLN A 325 -79.57 -27.27 -3.16
N LEU A 326 -79.32 -25.99 -3.44
CA LEU A 326 -80.37 -24.98 -3.55
C LEU A 326 -81.34 -25.30 -4.71
N ASP A 327 -80.80 -25.65 -5.87
CA ASP A 327 -81.58 -26.03 -7.06
C ASP A 327 -82.43 -27.30 -6.78
N GLU A 328 -81.87 -28.30 -6.10
CA GLU A 328 -82.62 -29.50 -5.68
C GLU A 328 -83.79 -29.14 -4.75
N LYS A 329 -83.54 -28.31 -3.73
CA LYS A 329 -84.58 -27.86 -2.79
C LYS A 329 -85.64 -27.01 -3.48
N GLU A 330 -85.25 -26.13 -4.40
CA GLU A 330 -86.19 -25.33 -5.18
C GLU A 330 -87.11 -26.22 -6.02
N ASN A 331 -86.55 -27.22 -6.72
CA ASN A 331 -87.32 -28.16 -7.52
C ASN A 331 -88.28 -29.01 -6.66
N ASP A 332 -87.84 -29.46 -5.49
CA ASP A 332 -88.69 -30.18 -4.53
C ASP A 332 -89.85 -29.32 -4.03
N ILE A 333 -89.59 -28.07 -3.67
CA ILE A 333 -90.63 -27.10 -3.25
C ILE A 333 -91.61 -26.88 -4.40
N ARG A 334 -91.12 -26.67 -5.62
CA ARG A 334 -91.94 -26.48 -6.82
C ARG A 334 -92.85 -27.69 -7.07
N ARG A 335 -92.33 -28.91 -6.91
CA ARG A 335 -93.10 -30.16 -7.04
C ARG A 335 -94.20 -30.26 -5.99
N ARG A 336 -93.85 -30.05 -4.70
CA ARG A 336 -94.83 -30.09 -3.60
C ARG A 336 -95.89 -29.01 -3.75
N SER A 337 -95.51 -27.81 -4.18
CA SER A 337 -96.45 -26.72 -4.45
C SER A 337 -97.46 -27.11 -5.54
N LYS A 338 -97.00 -27.77 -6.61
CA LYS A 338 -97.90 -28.26 -7.67
C LYS A 338 -98.87 -29.33 -7.13
N GLN A 339 -98.38 -30.29 -6.35
CA GLN A 339 -99.22 -31.31 -5.72
C GLN A 339 -100.25 -30.71 -4.76
N LEU A 340 -99.87 -29.72 -3.95
CA LEU A 340 -100.80 -29.00 -3.08
C LEU A 340 -101.88 -28.28 -3.88
N SER A 341 -101.52 -27.60 -4.98
CA SER A 341 -102.51 -26.97 -5.86
C SER A 341 -103.49 -27.97 -6.47
N GLU A 342 -103.01 -29.16 -6.87
CA GLU A 342 -103.86 -30.25 -7.39
C GLU A 342 -104.84 -30.78 -6.33
N ILE A 343 -104.35 -31.03 -5.10
CA ILE A 343 -105.20 -31.46 -3.98
C ILE A 343 -106.25 -30.39 -3.64
N VAL A 344 -105.84 -29.12 -3.54
CA VAL A 344 -106.75 -28.01 -3.26
C VAL A 344 -107.83 -27.92 -4.33
N ALA A 345 -107.47 -28.01 -5.61
CA ALA A 345 -108.44 -28.02 -6.71
C ALA A 345 -109.40 -29.21 -6.61
N GLN A 346 -108.91 -30.41 -6.28
CA GLN A 346 -109.73 -31.60 -6.09
C GLN A 346 -110.70 -31.45 -4.90
N THR A 347 -110.22 -31.00 -3.74
CA THR A 347 -111.04 -30.76 -2.55
C THR A 347 -112.09 -29.68 -2.81
N ASP A 348 -111.76 -28.61 -3.54
CA ASP A 348 -112.72 -27.58 -3.93
C ASP A 348 -113.80 -28.14 -4.88
N MET A 349 -113.44 -29.01 -5.82
CA MET A 349 -114.41 -29.70 -6.69
C MET A 349 -115.34 -30.62 -5.89
N GLU A 350 -114.80 -31.42 -4.96
CA GLU A 350 -115.59 -32.30 -4.10
C GLU A 350 -116.52 -31.50 -3.17
N ARG A 351 -116.03 -30.41 -2.58
CA ARG A 351 -116.86 -29.49 -1.79
C ARG A 351 -118.04 -28.94 -2.61
N ARG A 352 -117.79 -28.51 -3.85
CA ARG A 352 -118.85 -28.05 -4.78
C ARG A 352 -119.84 -29.16 -5.13
N LYS A 353 -119.38 -30.41 -5.31
CA LYS A 353 -120.28 -31.56 -5.55
C LYS A 353 -121.19 -31.82 -4.35
N LEU A 354 -120.62 -31.92 -3.15
CA LEU A 354 -121.38 -32.12 -1.91
C LEU A 354 -122.40 -30.99 -1.66
N GLU A 355 -122.01 -29.74 -1.96
CA GLU A 355 -122.92 -28.60 -1.85
C GLU A 355 -124.06 -28.64 -2.87
N ASN A 356 -123.83 -29.17 -4.07
CA ASN A 356 -124.87 -29.38 -5.08
C ASN A 356 -125.80 -30.55 -4.72
N GLU A 357 -125.29 -31.61 -4.10
CA GLU A 357 -126.10 -32.73 -3.59
C GLU A 357 -127.03 -32.28 -2.46
N ARG A 358 -126.53 -31.48 -1.52
CA ARG A 358 -127.33 -30.84 -0.45
C ARG A 358 -128.41 -29.86 -0.94
N LYS A 359 -128.33 -29.39 -2.19
CA LYS A 359 -129.34 -28.50 -2.81
C LYS A 359 -130.39 -29.28 -3.62
N LYS A 360 -130.23 -30.60 -3.77
CA LYS A 360 -131.15 -31.49 -4.50
C LYS A 360 -132.03 -32.36 -3.59
N GLU A 361 -131.70 -32.44 -2.31
CA GLU A 361 -132.63 -32.81 -1.22
C GLU A 361 -133.41 -31.58 -0.76
#